data_AF-A0A9W6TDU7-F1
#
_entry.id   AF-A0A9W6TDU7-F1
#
_cell.length_a   1.000
_cell.length_b   1.000
_cell.length_c   1.000
_cell.angle_alpha   90.00
_cell.angle_beta   90.00
_cell.angle_gamma   90.00
#
_symmetry.space_group_name_H-M   'P 1'
#
loop_
_entity.id
_entity.type
_entity.pdbx_description
1 polymer ?
#
loop_
_entity_poly.entity_id
_entity_poly.type
_entity_poly.pdbx_seq_one_letter_code
_entity_poly.pdbx_strand_id
1 'polypeptide(L)'
;MILTTTGRLGLGTTSASAPLHVSGNNNFVFGSGGLTVYRLRTDSGAAESALGPITYSVAAIFGGYIAYIAMAMASDRRLKRNIQSCPLERIKRLYDNSDVFLYDWIESENRPGQEVGLIAQDLVSAHLTDFISVSYRDDIQKGEDPSLEPAKTRLNVDYSRIAAYNMKMIQRLLDRIEELEAKVSSLI
;
A
#
# COMPACT_ATOMS: atom_id res chain seq x y z
N MET A 1 7.20 -28.33 5.02
CA MET A 1 6.50 -27.63 6.13
C MET A 1 7.24 -27.94 7.41
N ILE A 2 7.50 -26.94 8.25
CA ILE A 2 8.08 -27.13 9.58
C ILE A 2 7.20 -26.46 10.64
N LEU A 3 7.15 -27.05 11.83
CA LEU A 3 6.70 -26.38 13.04
C LEU A 3 7.95 -26.18 13.91
N THR A 4 8.37 -24.93 14.11
CA THR A 4 9.54 -24.62 14.94
C THR A 4 9.24 -24.92 16.42
N THR A 5 10.26 -25.15 17.24
CA THR A 5 10.12 -25.30 18.71
C THR A 5 9.49 -24.08 19.40
N THR A 6 9.50 -22.92 18.74
CA THR A 6 8.83 -21.68 19.20
C THR A 6 7.39 -21.54 18.69
N GLY A 7 6.78 -22.59 18.14
CA GLY A 7 5.37 -22.60 17.73
C GLY A 7 5.03 -21.88 16.41
N ARG A 8 6.01 -21.60 15.53
CA ARG A 8 5.78 -21.00 14.20
C ARG A 8 5.65 -22.05 13.12
N LEU A 9 4.69 -21.87 12.20
CA LEU A 9 4.45 -22.74 11.06
C LEU A 9 5.11 -22.16 9.79
N GLY A 10 6.16 -22.82 9.31
CA GLY A 10 6.84 -22.52 8.05
C GLY A 10 6.37 -23.43 6.92
N LEU A 11 5.81 -22.88 5.84
CA LEU A 11 5.53 -23.61 4.61
C LEU A 11 6.61 -23.23 3.59
N GLY A 12 7.35 -24.21 3.06
CA GLY A 12 8.43 -23.95 2.09
C GLY A 12 9.70 -23.28 2.64
N THR A 13 9.79 -23.02 3.95
CA THR A 13 10.97 -22.43 4.62
C THR A 13 11.28 -23.17 5.91
N THR A 14 12.56 -23.18 6.29
CA THR A 14 13.05 -23.71 7.58
C THR A 14 13.32 -22.61 8.62
N SER A 15 13.20 -21.33 8.23
CA SER A 15 13.47 -20.16 9.07
C SER A 15 12.25 -19.25 9.08
N ALA A 16 11.18 -19.68 9.77
CA ALA A 16 9.93 -18.92 9.84
C ALA A 16 10.12 -17.59 10.61
N SER A 17 9.93 -16.45 9.94
CA SER A 17 10.04 -15.10 10.52
C SER A 17 8.74 -14.62 11.17
N ALA A 18 7.63 -15.32 10.95
CA ALA A 18 6.30 -15.02 11.49
C ALA A 18 5.61 -16.31 12.00
N PRO A 19 4.59 -16.21 12.87
CA PRO A 19 3.80 -17.36 13.33
C PRO A 19 3.26 -18.25 12.20
N LEU A 20 2.97 -17.67 11.04
CA LEU A 20 2.75 -18.37 9.77
C LEU A 20 3.63 -17.71 8.70
N HIS A 21 4.65 -18.42 8.19
CA HIS A 21 5.53 -17.95 7.12
C HIS A 21 5.43 -18.89 5.94
N VAL A 22 4.88 -18.40 4.83
CA VAL A 22 4.74 -19.14 3.58
C VAL A 22 5.78 -18.64 2.60
N SER A 23 6.84 -19.44 2.42
CA SER A 23 7.89 -19.20 1.45
C SER A 23 7.55 -19.93 0.15
N GLY A 24 7.39 -19.17 -0.93
CA GLY A 24 6.93 -19.65 -2.24
C GLY A 24 5.41 -19.53 -2.47
N ASN A 25 4.97 -19.86 -3.68
CA ASN A 25 3.56 -19.78 -4.08
C ASN A 25 2.78 -21.01 -3.60
N ASN A 26 1.69 -20.80 -2.85
CA ASN A 26 0.88 -21.88 -2.29
C ASN A 26 -0.61 -21.61 -2.55
N ASN A 27 -1.37 -22.64 -2.93
CA ASN A 27 -2.83 -22.58 -3.08
C ASN A 27 -3.51 -22.92 -1.75
N PHE A 28 -4.40 -22.05 -1.28
CA PHE A 28 -5.25 -22.30 -0.10
C PHE A 28 -6.66 -22.70 -0.54
N VAL A 29 -7.20 -23.76 0.06
CA VAL A 29 -8.42 -24.45 -0.38
C VAL A 29 -9.27 -24.80 0.87
N PHE A 30 -10.37 -24.10 1.23
CA PHE A 30 -11.11 -24.36 2.51
C PHE A 30 -12.49 -25.07 2.45
N GLY A 31 -12.57 -26.39 2.46
CA GLY A 31 -13.80 -27.14 2.11
C GLY A 31 -13.51 -28.26 1.12
N SER A 32 -12.21 -28.56 0.96
CA SER A 32 -11.73 -29.88 0.61
C SER A 32 -12.49 -30.94 1.41
N GLY A 33 -13.02 -31.97 0.73
CA GLY A 33 -13.81 -33.03 1.36
C GLY A 33 -15.33 -32.80 1.39
N GLY A 34 -15.86 -31.81 0.68
CA GLY A 34 -17.31 -31.65 0.50
C GLY A 34 -18.04 -30.99 1.68
N LEU A 35 -17.32 -30.27 2.55
CA LEU A 35 -17.92 -29.49 3.63
C LEU A 35 -18.36 -28.11 3.11
N THR A 36 -19.63 -27.75 3.35
CA THR A 36 -20.20 -26.46 2.96
C THR A 36 -19.66 -25.33 3.84
N VAL A 37 -19.20 -24.25 3.22
CA VAL A 37 -18.93 -22.99 3.93
C VAL A 37 -20.21 -22.16 3.88
N TYR A 38 -20.90 -22.05 5.01
CA TYR A 38 -22.09 -21.22 5.13
C TYR A 38 -21.70 -19.79 5.50
N ARG A 39 -21.74 -18.90 4.50
CA ARG A 39 -21.74 -17.43 4.55
C ARG A 39 -20.40 -16.70 4.42
N LEU A 40 -20.20 -16.06 3.26
CA LEU A 40 -19.09 -15.16 2.93
C LEU A 40 -19.57 -13.90 2.22
N ARG A 41 -18.86 -12.79 2.42
CA ARG A 41 -19.16 -11.53 1.75
C ARG A 41 -18.25 -11.38 0.55
N THR A 42 -18.80 -11.59 -0.63
CA THR A 42 -18.23 -11.20 -1.92
C THR A 42 -18.41 -9.68 -2.12
N ASP A 43 -17.76 -9.15 -3.14
CA ASP A 43 -17.96 -7.83 -3.75
C ASP A 43 -19.43 -7.46 -4.05
N SER A 44 -20.37 -8.41 -3.98
CA SER A 44 -21.78 -8.21 -4.36
C SER A 44 -22.81 -8.21 -3.22
N GLY A 45 -22.46 -8.39 -1.94
CA GLY A 45 -23.44 -8.48 -0.85
C GLY A 45 -23.73 -9.91 -0.39
N ALA A 46 -24.83 -10.16 0.36
CA ALA A 46 -24.99 -11.34 1.22
C ALA A 46 -24.91 -12.71 0.50
N ALA A 47 -24.31 -13.67 1.21
CA ALA A 47 -23.69 -14.91 0.74
C ALA A 47 -24.55 -15.94 -0.02
N GLU A 48 -23.86 -16.74 -0.85
CA GLU A 48 -24.31 -18.06 -1.26
C GLU A 48 -23.41 -19.18 -0.69
N SER A 49 -24.05 -20.31 -0.40
CA SER A 49 -23.44 -21.56 0.08
C SER A 49 -22.67 -22.23 -1.07
N ALA A 50 -21.38 -22.51 -0.88
CA ALA A 50 -20.66 -23.44 -1.75
C ALA A 50 -20.29 -24.70 -0.96
N LEU A 51 -20.69 -25.86 -1.49
CA LEU A 51 -20.15 -27.17 -1.10
C LEU A 51 -18.73 -27.26 -1.66
N GLY A 52 -17.79 -26.62 -0.97
CA GLY A 52 -16.41 -26.66 -1.40
C GLY A 52 -15.56 -25.49 -0.89
N PRO A 53 -14.26 -25.53 -1.23
CA PRO A 53 -13.27 -24.83 -0.46
C PRO A 53 -13.16 -23.27 -0.51
N ILE A 54 -13.15 -22.49 0.60
CA ILE A 54 -13.06 -21.00 0.62
C ILE A 54 -12.16 -20.30 1.69
N THR A 55 -11.05 -19.68 1.26
CA THR A 55 -9.97 -19.06 2.09
C THR A 55 -10.08 -17.57 2.41
N TYR A 56 -9.73 -17.14 3.64
CA TYR A 56 -9.61 -15.71 4.03
C TYR A 56 -8.51 -15.38 5.07
N SER A 57 -8.25 -14.07 5.20
CA SER A 57 -7.31 -13.34 6.07
C SER A 57 -5.86 -13.80 5.99
N VAL A 58 -5.18 -13.21 5.01
CA VAL A 58 -3.74 -13.31 4.83
C VAL A 58 -3.11 -11.98 5.25
N ALA A 59 -2.28 -12.00 6.29
CA ALA A 59 -1.29 -10.96 6.53
C ALA A 59 0.02 -11.44 5.89
N ALA A 60 0.34 -10.92 4.70
CA ALA A 60 1.56 -11.27 3.98
C ALA A 60 2.36 -10.01 3.69
N ILE A 61 3.68 -10.12 3.83
CA ILE A 61 4.63 -9.16 3.30
C ILE A 61 5.13 -9.76 1.99
N PHE A 62 4.85 -9.09 0.89
CA PHE A 62 5.28 -9.54 -0.43
C PHE A 62 6.62 -8.87 -0.75
N GLY A 63 7.65 -9.67 -1.04
CA GLY A 63 8.95 -9.19 -1.50
C GLY A 63 9.00 -8.81 -2.99
N GLY A 64 7.84 -8.68 -3.64
CA GLY A 64 7.72 -8.49 -5.08
C GLY A 64 6.32 -8.04 -5.51
N TYR A 65 6.08 -8.03 -6.82
CA TYR A 65 4.85 -7.53 -7.43
C TYR A 65 3.61 -8.33 -6.99
N ILE A 66 2.53 -7.62 -6.67
CA ILE A 66 1.21 -8.20 -6.46
C ILE A 66 0.38 -7.90 -7.71
N ALA A 67 0.17 -8.90 -8.56
CA ALA A 67 -0.68 -8.80 -9.73
C ALA A 67 -2.13 -9.10 -9.35
N TYR A 68 -3.05 -8.19 -9.63
CA TYR A 68 -4.48 -8.44 -9.44
C TYR A 68 -5.33 -7.59 -10.38
N ILE A 69 -6.58 -8.02 -10.63
CA ILE A 69 -7.50 -7.31 -11.55
C ILE A 69 -8.03 -6.02 -10.91
N ALA A 70 -8.39 -6.03 -9.62
CA ALA A 70 -8.89 -4.83 -8.91
C ALA A 70 -8.72 -4.89 -7.38
N MET A 71 -8.09 -3.90 -6.76
CA MET A 71 -8.04 -3.84 -5.29
C MET A 71 -9.23 -3.05 -4.73
N ALA A 72 -10.09 -3.72 -3.95
CA ALA A 72 -11.17 -3.06 -3.21
C ALA A 72 -10.78 -2.86 -1.75
N MET A 73 -11.00 -1.66 -1.22
CA MET A 73 -10.69 -1.30 0.17
C MET A 73 -11.97 -0.91 0.92
N ALA A 74 -12.10 -1.37 2.16
CA ALA A 74 -13.23 -0.99 3.01
C ALA A 74 -13.22 0.52 3.29
N SER A 75 -14.31 1.22 2.93
CA SER A 75 -14.37 2.69 3.05
C SER A 75 -15.74 3.19 3.58
N ASP A 76 -16.51 2.34 4.24
CA ASP A 76 -17.85 2.65 4.75
C ASP A 76 -17.82 3.78 5.80
N ARG A 77 -18.66 4.80 5.62
CA ARG A 77 -18.76 5.97 6.53
C ARG A 77 -19.09 5.56 7.97
N ARG A 78 -19.86 4.49 8.17
CA ARG A 78 -20.29 4.01 9.49
C ARG A 78 -19.14 3.44 10.32
N LEU A 79 -18.03 3.08 9.67
CA LEU A 79 -16.82 2.57 10.30
C LEU A 79 -15.77 3.66 10.57
N LYS A 80 -16.13 4.94 10.37
CA LYS A 80 -15.23 6.09 10.49
C LYS A 80 -15.79 7.08 11.53
N ARG A 81 -14.90 7.74 12.26
CA ARG A 81 -15.22 8.80 13.24
C ARG A 81 -14.35 10.03 12.97
N ASN A 82 -14.76 11.20 13.46
CA ASN A 82 -14.04 12.47 13.29
C ASN A 82 -13.74 12.80 11.81
N ILE A 83 -14.73 12.60 10.94
CA ILE A 83 -14.61 12.85 9.49
C ILE A 83 -14.58 14.36 9.26
N GLN A 84 -13.47 14.86 8.73
CA GLN A 84 -13.27 16.25 8.38
C GLN A 84 -12.64 16.39 6.99
N SER A 85 -12.80 17.56 6.37
CA SER A 85 -12.12 17.86 5.10
C SER A 85 -10.60 17.91 5.33
N CYS A 86 -9.83 17.38 4.39
CA CYS A 86 -8.38 17.50 4.43
C CYS A 86 -7.97 18.94 4.07
N PRO A 87 -7.19 19.64 4.91
CA PRO A 87 -6.72 20.99 4.60
C PRO A 87 -5.92 21.03 3.30
N LEU A 88 -6.19 22.00 2.44
CA LEU A 88 -5.51 22.13 1.15
C LEU A 88 -4.00 22.28 1.32
N GLU A 89 -3.54 23.02 2.33
CA GLU A 89 -2.10 23.18 2.63
C GLU A 89 -1.39 21.86 2.90
N ARG A 90 -2.08 20.89 3.53
CA ARG A 90 -1.52 19.55 3.73
C ARG A 90 -1.36 18.82 2.41
N ILE A 91 -2.33 18.96 1.52
CA ILE A 91 -2.33 18.32 0.20
C ILE A 91 -1.23 18.92 -0.68
N LYS A 92 -1.12 20.25 -0.65
CA LYS A 92 -0.10 21.00 -1.39
C LYS A 92 1.32 20.60 -1.04
N ARG A 93 1.60 20.22 0.22
CA ARG A 93 2.94 19.74 0.61
C ARG A 93 3.47 18.62 -0.28
N LEU A 94 2.60 17.73 -0.76
CA LEU A 94 2.98 16.65 -1.66
C LEU A 94 3.48 17.18 -3.00
N TYR A 95 2.82 18.21 -3.55
CA TYR A 95 3.17 18.78 -4.86
C TYR A 95 4.30 19.79 -4.77
N ASP A 96 4.39 20.50 -3.64
CA ASP A 96 5.37 21.57 -3.45
C ASP A 96 6.73 21.03 -2.95
N ASN A 97 6.77 19.84 -2.32
CA ASN A 97 7.97 19.31 -1.66
C ASN A 97 8.30 17.85 -2.01
N SER A 98 7.70 17.30 -3.06
CA SER A 98 8.05 15.96 -3.53
C SER A 98 8.12 15.94 -5.04
N ASP A 99 9.15 15.27 -5.56
CA ASP A 99 9.39 15.14 -6.98
C ASP A 99 9.20 13.70 -7.45
N VAL A 100 9.02 13.52 -8.75
CA VAL A 100 8.96 12.19 -9.37
C VAL A 100 10.33 11.84 -9.91
N PHE A 101 10.85 10.71 -9.43
CA PHE A 101 12.19 10.26 -9.76
C PHE A 101 12.14 9.02 -10.66
N LEU A 102 13.13 8.92 -11.53
CA LEU A 102 13.50 7.69 -12.22
C LEU A 102 14.73 7.12 -11.52
N TYR A 103 14.69 5.85 -11.16
CA TYR A 103 15.79 5.20 -10.44
C TYR A 103 15.95 3.73 -10.83
N ASP A 104 17.18 3.25 -10.69
CA ASP A 104 17.51 1.83 -10.80
C ASP A 104 17.65 1.26 -9.38
N TRP A 105 17.20 0.02 -9.17
CA TRP A 105 17.48 -0.65 -7.91
C TRP A 105 18.95 -1.07 -7.89
N ILE A 106 19.61 -0.90 -6.73
CA ILE A 106 20.98 -1.40 -6.53
C ILE A 106 21.06 -2.91 -6.82
N GLU A 107 20.01 -3.66 -6.47
CA GLU A 107 19.91 -5.10 -6.71
C GLU A 107 19.51 -5.47 -8.16
N SER A 108 19.26 -4.48 -9.03
CA SER A 108 18.79 -4.70 -10.39
C SER A 108 19.83 -4.49 -11.47
N GLU A 109 21.12 -4.72 -11.18
CA GLU A 109 22.24 -4.62 -12.17
C GLU A 109 21.96 -5.34 -13.51
N ASN A 110 21.02 -6.28 -13.55
CA ASN A 110 20.62 -7.02 -14.76
C ASN A 110 19.14 -6.88 -15.16
N ARG A 111 18.37 -5.92 -14.61
CA ARG A 111 17.00 -5.66 -15.09
C ARG A 111 16.98 -4.42 -15.98
N PRO A 112 16.50 -4.53 -17.23
CA PRO A 112 16.41 -3.39 -18.11
C PRO A 112 15.26 -2.46 -17.68
N GLY A 113 15.55 -1.18 -17.58
CA GLY A 113 14.55 -0.12 -17.37
C GLY A 113 14.62 0.52 -15.99
N GLN A 114 14.37 1.83 -15.96
CA GLN A 114 14.26 2.60 -14.73
C GLN A 114 12.85 2.44 -14.16
N GLU A 115 12.77 2.34 -12.84
CA GLU A 115 11.51 2.46 -12.11
C GLU A 115 11.15 3.93 -11.92
N VAL A 116 9.85 4.21 -11.83
CA VAL A 116 9.32 5.55 -11.56
C VAL A 116 8.68 5.59 -10.18
N GLY A 117 8.96 6.63 -9.39
CA GLY A 117 8.35 6.76 -8.08
C GLY A 117 8.78 7.99 -7.29
N LEU A 118 8.48 7.95 -6.00
CA LEU A 118 8.85 8.95 -5.00
C LEU A 118 9.90 8.39 -4.05
N ILE A 119 10.68 9.27 -3.44
CA ILE A 119 11.59 8.93 -2.36
C ILE A 119 10.87 9.06 -1.01
N ALA A 120 10.89 8.00 -0.21
CA ALA A 120 10.17 7.96 1.06
C ALA A 120 10.70 8.99 2.08
N GLN A 121 12.01 9.24 2.08
CA GLN A 121 12.66 10.22 2.95
C GLN A 121 12.18 11.65 2.65
N ASP A 122 11.95 12.00 1.39
CA ASP A 122 11.42 13.32 0.99
C ASP A 122 10.00 13.53 1.55
N LEU A 123 9.16 12.49 1.49
CA LEU A 123 7.81 12.53 2.06
C LEU A 123 7.84 12.69 3.59
N VAL A 124 8.76 12.03 4.29
CA VAL A 124 8.93 12.24 5.74
C VAL A 124 9.36 13.68 6.02
N SER A 125 10.32 14.20 5.25
CA SER A 125 10.82 15.57 5.37
C SER A 125 9.72 16.61 5.12
N ALA A 126 8.82 16.35 4.17
CA ALA A 126 7.63 17.15 3.88
C ALA A 126 6.50 17.01 4.93
N HIS A 127 6.72 16.25 6.00
CA HIS A 127 5.74 15.95 7.05
C HIS A 127 4.50 15.19 6.55
N LEU A 128 4.71 14.31 5.58
CA LEU A 128 3.72 13.41 4.97
C LEU A 128 3.91 11.97 5.46
N THR A 129 4.14 11.80 6.77
CA THR A 129 4.40 10.50 7.39
C THR A 129 3.20 9.55 7.31
N ASP A 130 2.00 10.04 7.03
CA ASP A 130 0.82 9.22 6.77
C ASP A 130 0.91 8.43 5.45
N PHE A 131 1.85 8.76 4.57
CA PHE A 131 2.14 7.97 3.37
C PHE A 131 3.17 6.88 3.62
N ILE A 132 3.78 6.84 4.82
CA ILE A 132 4.92 5.98 5.09
C ILE A 132 4.50 4.80 5.95
N SER A 133 4.88 3.62 5.49
CA SER A 133 4.88 2.40 6.28
C SER A 133 6.32 1.96 6.53
N VAL A 134 6.59 1.45 7.72
CA VAL A 134 7.93 1.03 8.14
C VAL A 134 7.98 -0.49 8.18
N SER A 135 9.02 -1.08 7.61
CA SER A 135 9.29 -2.52 7.72
C SER A 135 10.75 -2.77 8.12
N TYR A 136 10.98 -3.88 8.81
CA TYR A 136 12.33 -4.34 9.17
C TYR A 136 13.02 -4.96 7.95
N ARG A 137 14.30 -4.67 7.74
CA ARG A 137 15.13 -5.27 6.69
C ARG A 137 16.58 -5.36 7.16
N ASP A 138 17.12 -6.57 7.37
CA ASP A 138 18.37 -6.78 8.12
C ASP A 138 19.65 -6.25 7.43
N ASP A 139 19.61 -6.13 6.11
CA ASP A 139 20.73 -5.73 5.23
C ASP A 139 20.85 -4.21 5.02
N ILE A 140 19.88 -3.41 5.46
CA ILE A 140 19.93 -1.95 5.32
C ILE A 140 20.89 -1.37 6.37
N GLN A 141 21.94 -0.72 5.88
CA GLN A 141 22.84 0.07 6.70
C GLN A 141 22.23 1.44 7.03
N LYS A 142 22.79 2.08 8.05
CA LYS A 142 22.45 3.45 8.41
C LYS A 142 22.89 4.39 7.28
N GLY A 143 22.01 5.29 6.87
CA GLY A 143 22.30 6.30 5.85
C GLY A 143 22.95 7.58 6.41
N GLU A 144 22.98 8.63 5.59
CA GLU A 144 23.61 9.91 5.91
C GLU A 144 22.81 10.68 6.96
N ASP A 145 21.48 10.62 6.89
CA ASP A 145 20.59 11.17 7.93
C ASP A 145 20.05 10.04 8.82
N PRO A 146 20.58 9.87 10.04
CA PRO A 146 20.15 8.82 10.97
C PRO A 146 18.66 8.86 11.32
N SER A 147 18.03 10.04 11.23
CA SER A 147 16.64 10.25 11.61
C SER A 147 15.67 9.79 10.52
N LEU A 148 16.10 9.82 9.26
CA LEU A 148 15.35 9.39 8.08
C LEU A 148 15.76 8.00 7.60
N GLU A 149 17.01 7.61 7.87
CA GLU A 149 17.66 6.40 7.36
C GLU A 149 18.29 5.56 8.49
N PRO A 150 17.50 5.15 9.51
CA PRO A 150 18.01 4.29 10.56
C PRO A 150 18.37 2.89 10.01
N ALA A 151 19.43 2.29 10.55
CA ALA A 151 19.82 0.93 10.19
C ALA A 151 18.67 -0.06 10.40
N LYS A 152 18.67 -1.12 9.59
CA LYS A 152 17.72 -2.24 9.62
C LYS A 152 16.25 -1.87 9.37
N THR A 153 16.01 -0.66 8.88
CA THR A 153 14.67 -0.08 8.73
C THR A 153 14.46 0.36 7.29
N ARG A 154 13.34 -0.05 6.69
CA ARG A 154 12.92 0.36 5.35
C ARG A 154 11.64 1.17 5.43
N LEU A 155 11.67 2.38 4.87
CA LEU A 155 10.48 3.20 4.63
C LEU A 155 9.84 2.78 3.29
N ASN A 156 8.52 2.66 3.26
CA ASN A 156 7.77 2.25 2.08
C ASN A 156 6.62 3.23 1.86
N VAL A 157 6.38 3.63 0.61
CA VAL A 157 5.35 4.61 0.25
C VAL A 157 4.02 3.90 -0.03
N ASP A 158 2.96 4.35 0.61
CA ASP A 158 1.57 3.96 0.33
C ASP A 158 1.01 4.81 -0.82
N TYR A 159 1.31 4.40 -2.04
CA TYR A 159 0.84 5.07 -3.26
C TYR A 159 -0.68 5.12 -3.37
N SER A 160 -1.43 4.25 -2.69
CA SER A 160 -2.90 4.25 -2.77
C SER A 160 -3.51 5.52 -2.16
N ARG A 161 -2.85 6.11 -1.15
CA ARG A 161 -3.29 7.36 -0.51
C ARG A 161 -3.11 8.57 -1.42
N ILE A 162 -2.14 8.52 -2.34
CA ILE A 162 -1.83 9.63 -3.25
C ILE A 162 -3.03 9.91 -4.17
N ALA A 163 -3.76 8.86 -4.58
CA ALA A 163 -4.95 9.02 -5.40
C ALA A 163 -6.02 9.94 -4.77
N ALA A 164 -6.20 9.88 -3.44
CA ALA A 164 -7.15 10.74 -2.74
C ALA A 164 -6.68 12.21 -2.72
N TYR A 165 -5.37 12.45 -2.58
CA TYR A 165 -4.78 13.79 -2.66
C TYR A 165 -4.91 14.34 -4.09
N ASN A 166 -4.61 13.52 -5.11
CA ASN A 166 -4.81 13.84 -6.52
C ASN A 166 -6.23 14.28 -6.82
N MET A 167 -7.23 13.53 -6.37
CA MET A 167 -8.64 13.89 -6.58
C MET A 167 -8.94 15.29 -6.05
N LYS A 168 -8.51 15.61 -4.83
CA LYS A 168 -8.78 16.92 -4.22
C LYS A 168 -7.99 18.05 -4.88
N MET A 169 -6.77 17.78 -5.33
CA MET A 169 -5.97 18.77 -6.03
C MET A 169 -6.52 19.06 -7.43
N ILE A 170 -7.02 18.04 -8.14
CA ILE A 170 -7.75 18.19 -9.41
C ILE A 170 -9.01 19.04 -9.21
N GLN A 171 -9.82 18.76 -8.18
CA GLN A 171 -10.98 19.61 -7.85
C GLN A 171 -10.59 21.08 -7.69
N ARG A 172 -9.51 21.34 -6.96
CA ARG A 172 -9.00 22.71 -6.75
C ARG A 172 -8.52 23.37 -8.05
N LEU A 173 -7.91 22.60 -8.96
CA LEU A 173 -7.47 23.08 -10.27
C LEU A 173 -8.68 23.42 -11.16
N LEU A 174 -9.72 22.59 -11.17
CA LEU A 174 -10.97 22.87 -11.89
C LEU A 174 -11.62 24.16 -11.38
N ASP A 175 -11.78 24.31 -10.06
CA ASP A 175 -12.30 25.54 -9.45
C ASP A 175 -11.47 26.77 -9.85
N ARG A 176 -10.14 26.61 -9.95
CA ARG A 176 -9.24 27.71 -10.32
C ARG A 176 -9.40 28.09 -11.78
N ILE A 177 -9.58 27.12 -12.66
CA ILE A 177 -9.76 27.36 -14.10
C ILE A 177 -11.05 28.16 -14.31
N GLU A 178 -12.17 27.73 -13.72
CA GLU A 178 -13.45 28.45 -13.81
C GLU A 178 -13.34 29.90 -13.29
N GLU A 179 -12.66 30.10 -12.15
CA GLU A 179 -12.43 31.44 -11.60
C GLU A 179 -11.58 32.32 -12.54
N LEU A 180 -10.56 31.74 -13.18
CA LEU A 180 -9.68 32.45 -14.11
C LEU A 180 -10.42 32.77 -15.42
N GLU A 181 -11.20 31.85 -15.96
CA GLU A 181 -12.01 32.04 -17.16
C GLU A 181 -13.07 33.13 -16.96
N ALA A 182 -13.73 33.16 -15.80
CA ALA A 182 -14.68 34.22 -15.46
C ALA A 182 -13.98 35.60 -15.41
N LYS A 183 -12.77 35.66 -14.84
CA LYS A 183 -11.97 36.90 -14.80
C LYS A 183 -11.56 37.36 -16.18
N VAL A 184 -11.05 36.46 -17.03
CA VAL A 184 -10.70 36.79 -18.41
C VAL A 184 -11.92 37.26 -19.19
N SER A 185 -13.07 36.59 -19.03
CA SER A 185 -14.32 36.98 -19.70
C SER A 185 -14.83 38.35 -19.26
N SER A 186 -14.55 38.77 -18.02
CA SER A 186 -14.91 40.11 -17.54
C SER A 186 -13.98 41.23 -18.04
N LEU A 187 -12.87 40.88 -18.67
CA LEU A 187 -11.87 41.81 -19.23
C LEU A 187 -12.01 42.01 -20.74
N ILE A 188 -12.87 41.24 -21.41
CA ILE A 188 -13.19 41.30 -22.85
C ILE A 188 -14.58 41.92 -23.01
#